data_AF-A0A2G9PNB4-F1
#
_entry.id   AF-A0A2G9PNB4-F1
#
_cell.length_a   1.000
_cell.length_b   1.000
_cell.length_c   1.000
_cell.angle_alpha   90.00
_cell.angle_beta   90.00
_cell.angle_gamma   90.00
#
_symmetry.space_group_name_H-M   'P 1'
#
loop_
_entity.id
_entity.type
_entity.pdbx_description
1 polymer ?
#
loop_
_entity_poly.entity_id
_entity_poly.type
_entity_poly.pdbx_seq_one_letter_code
_entity_poly.pdbx_strand_id
1 'polypeptide(L)'
;MKEYAIAACLFWASRQSKDGSFDEYMPNEKSHVATSFSSLAVATAYHMLRIQNKIVLTALEKACDWLSHNEDTVVINHDAGCVPLFYLIYLITKKKKYLHMCRKKLKIVLSNLHQEGWFNEYGGADIGYQSYSIYFLAKYFTLSGDRTVLSPLNQAVGFFKYFIHPDLSVGGIYGSRDTDFIIPTGFEMLMETVPYATEIAIALRKAVVEMKIVGPYSFDDRFLSEELYTFLEHLGKPSTPKKELPSQGKGFVKYFKECGLYVRKHNDWYCVLNFKKGGIGKVFHGKKIDLDFSGWAFKDKENVYSTYGPSVASLSKNEVTIQGNFNIYRFRQLGLLTSICIKILCLFGLGAQLKKAMRYSLIKQVKRSDIKYERMIEFRETGPVMRDQFSQDISARLMKTTDFSPIYSTSVHLYKE
;
A
#
# COMPACT_ATOMS: atom_id res chain seq x y z
N MET A 1 12.95 -16.03 26.03
CA MET A 1 12.26 -15.06 25.12
C MET A 1 12.84 -13.65 25.19
N LYS A 2 12.90 -12.98 26.35
CA LYS A 2 13.45 -11.60 26.46
C LYS A 2 14.90 -11.47 25.98
N GLU A 3 15.75 -12.45 26.26
CA GLU A 3 17.14 -12.48 25.80
C GLU A 3 17.26 -12.54 24.27
N TYR A 4 16.45 -13.36 23.59
CA TYR A 4 16.38 -13.38 22.13
C TYR A 4 15.95 -12.03 21.55
N ALA A 5 14.98 -11.36 22.17
CA ALA A 5 14.58 -10.01 21.74
C ALA A 5 15.72 -9.00 21.90
N ILE A 6 16.49 -9.05 23.01
CA ILE A 6 17.65 -8.20 23.22
C ILE A 6 18.74 -8.50 22.17
N ALA A 7 19.02 -9.77 21.89
CA ALA A 7 19.97 -10.19 20.87
C ALA A 7 19.57 -9.69 19.48
N ALA A 8 18.29 -9.79 19.11
CA ALA A 8 17.75 -9.26 17.85
C ALA A 8 17.89 -7.72 17.78
N CYS A 9 17.61 -7.00 18.88
CA CYS A 9 17.80 -5.55 18.94
C CYS A 9 19.27 -5.14 18.77
N LEU A 10 20.20 -5.91 19.35
CA LEU A 10 21.64 -5.69 19.20
C LEU A 10 22.13 -6.00 17.79
N PHE A 11 21.62 -7.08 17.18
CA PHE A 11 21.88 -7.40 15.78
C PHE A 11 21.41 -6.26 14.89
N TRP A 12 20.17 -5.79 15.06
CA TRP A 12 19.64 -4.63 14.36
C TRP A 12 20.55 -3.41 14.53
N ALA A 13 20.92 -3.04 15.76
CA ALA A 13 21.80 -1.90 16.01
C ALA A 13 23.17 -2.03 15.30
N SER A 14 23.69 -3.26 15.16
CA SER A 14 24.96 -3.54 14.48
C SER A 14 24.90 -3.40 12.95
N ARG A 15 23.70 -3.30 12.36
CA ARG A 15 23.48 -3.11 10.91
C ARG A 15 23.28 -1.64 10.51
N GLN A 16 23.14 -0.75 11.48
CA GLN A 16 22.91 0.66 11.23
C GLN A 16 24.10 1.32 10.51
N SER A 17 23.82 2.08 9.46
CA SER A 17 24.81 2.94 8.80
C SER A 17 25.28 4.07 9.72
N LYS A 18 26.44 4.67 9.41
CA LYS A 18 27.03 5.73 10.24
C LYS A 18 26.10 6.94 10.47
N ASP A 19 25.24 7.25 9.51
CA ASP A 19 24.29 8.36 9.54
C ASP A 19 22.96 8.03 10.24
N GLY A 20 22.76 6.78 10.69
CA GLY A 20 21.55 6.33 11.37
C GLY A 20 20.56 5.57 10.50
N SER A 21 20.77 5.53 9.18
CA SER A 21 19.89 4.82 8.25
C SER A 21 20.13 3.31 8.19
N PHE A 22 19.21 2.60 7.54
CA PHE A 22 19.29 1.18 7.23
C PHE A 22 19.07 0.95 5.74
N ASP A 23 19.75 -0.04 5.21
CA ASP A 23 19.55 -0.52 3.85
C ASP A 23 18.41 -1.54 3.80
N GLU A 24 17.74 -1.64 2.65
CA GLU A 24 16.64 -2.60 2.43
C GLU A 24 17.06 -3.70 1.47
N TYR A 25 17.54 -3.30 0.28
CA TYR A 25 17.91 -4.24 -0.78
C TYR A 25 19.39 -4.16 -1.13
N MET A 26 19.95 -2.95 -1.15
CA MET A 26 21.30 -2.71 -1.64
C MET A 26 22.16 -2.02 -0.60
N PRO A 27 23.47 -2.31 -0.55
CA PRO A 27 24.39 -1.59 0.32
C PRO A 27 24.35 -0.08 0.05
N ASN A 28 24.34 0.73 1.11
CA ASN A 28 24.32 2.20 1.08
C ASN A 28 23.10 2.80 0.33
N GLU A 29 21.99 2.07 0.29
CA GLU A 29 20.70 2.53 -0.25
C GLU A 29 20.02 3.57 0.64
N LYS A 30 20.22 3.47 1.97
CA LYS A 30 19.63 4.37 2.98
C LYS A 30 18.10 4.42 2.86
N SER A 31 17.46 3.26 3.01
CA SER A 31 16.02 3.12 2.81
C SER A 31 15.22 3.74 3.95
N HIS A 32 14.29 4.63 3.59
CA HIS A 32 13.40 5.30 4.55
C HIS A 32 12.47 4.29 5.24
N VAL A 33 11.84 3.39 4.47
CA VAL A 33 10.94 2.37 5.02
C VAL A 33 11.66 1.40 5.94
N ALA A 34 12.83 0.88 5.55
CA ALA A 34 13.61 -0.02 6.41
C ALA A 34 14.01 0.68 7.70
N THR A 35 14.45 1.94 7.63
CA THR A 35 14.81 2.73 8.81
C THR A 35 13.59 2.99 9.70
N SER A 36 12.45 3.38 9.13
CA SER A 36 11.22 3.70 9.86
C SER A 36 10.61 2.49 10.56
N PHE A 37 10.33 1.42 9.79
CA PHE A 37 9.53 0.28 10.27
C PHE A 37 10.33 -0.61 11.22
N SER A 38 11.58 -0.91 10.89
CA SER A 38 12.43 -1.72 11.78
C SER A 38 12.74 -0.98 13.09
N SER A 39 12.97 0.34 13.04
CA SER A 39 13.13 1.15 14.26
C SER A 39 11.87 1.14 15.12
N LEU A 40 10.68 1.22 14.51
CA LEU A 40 9.42 1.14 15.26
C LEU A 40 9.26 -0.22 15.94
N ALA A 41 9.56 -1.31 15.26
CA ALA A 41 9.52 -2.66 15.84
C ALA A 41 10.49 -2.78 17.02
N VAL A 42 11.74 -2.34 16.85
CA VAL A 42 12.76 -2.35 17.92
C VAL A 42 12.39 -1.44 19.08
N ALA A 43 11.89 -0.22 18.82
CA ALA A 43 11.44 0.70 19.87
C ALA A 43 10.24 0.14 20.64
N THR A 44 9.32 -0.53 19.94
CA THR A 44 8.17 -1.23 20.55
C THR A 44 8.66 -2.34 21.49
N ALA A 45 9.55 -3.22 21.02
CA ALA A 45 10.14 -4.27 21.84
C ALA A 45 10.93 -3.71 23.04
N TYR A 46 11.74 -2.67 22.80
CA TYR A 46 12.51 -1.98 23.84
C TYR A 46 11.61 -1.45 24.95
N HIS A 47 10.51 -0.78 24.57
CA HIS A 47 9.53 -0.23 25.50
C HIS A 47 8.77 -1.32 26.25
N MET A 48 8.15 -2.26 25.52
CA MET A 48 7.30 -3.32 26.09
C MET A 48 8.06 -4.25 27.03
N LEU A 49 9.27 -4.66 26.66
CA LEU A 49 10.10 -5.57 27.46
C LEU A 49 10.95 -4.84 28.50
N ARG A 50 10.86 -3.50 28.58
CA ARG A 50 11.67 -2.64 29.45
C ARG A 50 13.17 -2.95 29.29
N ILE A 51 13.63 -2.99 28.05
CA ILE A 51 15.05 -3.19 27.75
C ILE A 51 15.81 -1.97 28.25
N GLN A 52 16.97 -2.19 28.87
CA GLN A 52 17.87 -1.13 29.34
C GLN A 52 19.24 -1.34 28.69
N ASN A 53 19.33 -1.01 27.40
CA ASN A 53 20.55 -1.21 26.63
C ASN A 53 20.93 0.08 25.89
N LYS A 54 22.07 0.67 26.27
CA LYS A 54 22.52 1.96 25.73
C LYS A 54 22.89 1.88 24.24
N ILE A 55 23.39 0.73 23.76
CA ILE A 55 23.76 0.55 22.34
C ILE A 55 22.50 0.62 21.49
N VAL A 56 21.47 -0.16 21.86
CA VAL A 56 20.18 -0.17 21.14
C VAL A 56 19.51 1.20 21.20
N LEU A 57 19.48 1.82 22.38
CA LEU A 57 18.88 3.15 22.52
C LEU A 57 19.61 4.19 21.65
N THR A 58 20.94 4.18 21.64
CA THR A 58 21.73 5.09 20.79
C THR A 58 21.43 4.87 19.31
N ALA A 59 21.28 3.63 18.87
CA ALA A 59 20.91 3.32 17.49
C ALA A 59 19.50 3.85 17.15
N LEU A 60 18.52 3.65 18.03
CA LEU A 60 17.17 4.23 17.87
C LEU A 60 17.19 5.76 17.79
N GLU A 61 17.98 6.42 18.64
CA GLU A 61 18.12 7.87 18.63
C GLU A 61 18.71 8.38 17.30
N LYS A 62 19.74 7.71 16.77
CA LYS A 62 20.33 8.02 15.45
C LYS A 62 19.36 7.82 14.30
N ALA A 63 18.59 6.72 14.32
CA ALA A 63 17.57 6.46 13.30
C ALA A 63 16.51 7.57 13.31
N CYS A 64 16.09 8.01 14.50
CA CYS A 64 15.15 9.11 14.61
C CYS A 64 15.71 10.44 14.10
N ASP A 65 16.95 10.75 14.45
CA ASP A 65 17.63 11.96 13.98
C ASP A 65 17.73 11.93 12.44
N TRP A 66 18.05 10.79 11.82
CA TRP A 66 18.03 10.64 10.35
C TRP A 66 16.63 10.83 9.75
N LEU A 67 15.61 10.14 10.28
CA LEU A 67 14.22 10.19 9.79
C LEU A 67 13.56 11.58 9.94
N SER A 68 14.07 12.43 10.84
CA SER A 68 13.54 13.80 11.00
C SER A 68 13.97 14.76 9.90
N HIS A 69 15.04 14.41 9.18
CA HIS A 69 15.57 15.18 8.05
C HIS A 69 15.21 14.56 6.70
N ASN A 70 14.59 13.38 6.69
CA ASN A 70 14.23 12.63 5.48
C ASN A 70 12.71 12.35 5.43
N GLU A 71 12.12 12.57 4.27
CA GLU A 71 10.68 12.44 3.99
C GLU A 71 10.49 11.70 2.67
N ASP A 72 9.41 10.92 2.54
CA ASP A 72 9.02 10.23 1.31
C ASP A 72 7.54 10.52 1.00
N THR A 73 7.26 11.78 0.66
CA THR A 73 5.89 12.26 0.37
C THR A 73 5.25 11.62 -0.87
N VAL A 74 6.03 10.90 -1.68
CA VAL A 74 5.50 10.09 -2.79
C VAL A 74 4.74 8.86 -2.27
N VAL A 75 5.13 8.34 -1.11
CA VAL A 75 4.58 7.13 -0.47
C VAL A 75 4.50 7.35 1.05
N ILE A 76 3.42 8.01 1.46
CA ILE A 76 3.37 8.64 2.80
C ILE A 76 3.32 7.64 3.96
N ASN A 77 3.00 6.37 3.70
CA ASN A 77 3.01 5.32 4.72
C ASN A 77 4.39 5.17 5.40
N HIS A 78 5.49 5.46 4.69
CA HIS A 78 6.84 5.44 5.26
C HIS A 78 6.98 6.48 6.41
N ASP A 79 6.52 7.70 6.16
CA ASP A 79 6.50 8.79 7.15
C ASP A 79 5.44 8.57 8.24
N ALA A 80 4.34 7.89 7.94
CA ALA A 80 3.36 7.50 8.96
C ALA A 80 3.99 6.61 10.04
N GLY A 81 4.88 5.67 9.67
CA GLY A 81 5.62 4.83 10.62
C GLY A 81 6.52 5.59 11.59
N CYS A 82 7.05 6.74 11.17
CA CYS A 82 7.89 7.60 12.00
C CYS A 82 7.11 8.24 13.18
N VAL A 83 5.80 8.45 13.04
CA VAL A 83 4.98 9.13 14.05
C VAL A 83 4.93 8.35 15.37
N PRO A 84 4.45 7.09 15.42
CA PRO A 84 4.47 6.31 16.65
C PRO A 84 5.90 6.03 17.13
N LEU A 85 6.88 5.92 16.23
CA LEU A 85 8.30 5.74 16.59
C LEU A 85 8.81 6.93 17.41
N PHE A 86 8.67 8.16 16.90
CA PHE A 86 9.13 9.36 17.59
C PHE A 86 8.42 9.53 18.94
N TYR A 87 7.13 9.21 19.01
CA TYR A 87 6.40 9.23 20.28
C TYR A 87 6.92 8.19 21.27
N LEU A 88 7.20 6.95 20.82
CA LEU A 88 7.80 5.91 21.67
C LEU A 88 9.17 6.32 22.21
N ILE A 89 10.04 6.89 21.37
CA ILE A 89 11.35 7.36 21.82
C ILE A 89 11.19 8.51 22.81
N TYR A 90 10.21 9.40 22.63
CA TYR A 90 9.86 10.37 23.66
C TYR A 90 9.41 9.69 24.96
N LEU A 91 8.58 8.65 24.91
CA LEU A 91 8.16 7.93 26.12
C LEU A 91 9.34 7.26 26.84
N ILE A 92 10.30 6.69 26.10
CA ILE A 92 11.50 6.02 26.62
C ILE A 92 12.50 7.02 27.22
N THR A 93 12.78 8.13 26.52
CA THR A 93 13.87 9.05 26.88
C THR A 93 13.41 10.29 27.65
N LYS A 94 12.12 10.61 27.58
CA LYS A 94 11.51 11.89 28.03
C LYS A 94 12.10 13.15 27.38
N LYS A 95 12.93 13.02 26.33
CA LYS A 95 13.53 14.16 25.62
C LYS A 95 12.49 14.83 24.70
N LYS A 96 12.16 16.09 24.97
CA LYS A 96 11.14 16.86 24.22
C LYS A 96 11.42 17.00 22.71
N LYS A 97 12.68 16.87 22.26
CA LYS A 97 13.03 16.91 20.84
C LYS A 97 12.25 15.87 20.02
N TYR A 98 12.06 14.66 20.55
CA TYR A 98 11.33 13.59 19.86
C TYR A 98 9.84 13.86 19.78
N LEU A 99 9.25 14.51 20.79
CA LEU A 99 7.86 14.98 20.72
C LEU A 99 7.69 16.06 19.64
N HIS A 100 8.66 16.97 19.49
CA HIS A 100 8.65 17.96 18.43
C HIS A 100 8.76 17.31 17.04
N MET A 101 9.69 16.36 16.86
CA MET A 101 9.82 15.57 15.64
C MET A 101 8.51 14.83 15.31
N CYS A 102 7.88 14.21 16.31
CA CYS A 102 6.58 13.53 16.19
C CYS A 102 5.51 14.48 15.64
N ARG A 103 5.35 15.67 16.23
CA ARG A 103 4.35 16.65 15.80
C ARG A 103 4.61 17.17 14.38
N LYS A 104 5.87 17.44 14.04
CA LYS A 104 6.26 17.87 12.69
C LYS A 104 5.90 16.79 11.66
N LYS A 105 6.28 15.54 11.94
CA LYS A 105 6.02 14.40 11.07
C LYS A 105 4.53 14.11 10.93
N LEU A 106 3.78 14.16 12.03
CA LEU A 106 2.32 14.01 12.01
C LEU A 106 1.67 15.06 11.10
N LYS A 107 2.10 16.33 11.17
CA LYS A 107 1.59 17.39 10.28
C LYS A 107 1.78 17.03 8.80
N ILE A 108 2.95 16.50 8.43
CA ILE A 108 3.27 16.09 7.05
C ILE A 108 2.37 14.92 6.62
N VAL A 109 2.21 13.91 7.48
CA VAL A 109 1.35 12.75 7.20
C VAL A 109 -0.10 13.20 7.00
N LEU A 110 -0.63 14.02 7.91
CA LEU A 110 -2.01 14.50 7.84
C LEU A 110 -2.25 15.45 6.64
N SER A 111 -1.26 16.24 6.22
CA SER A 111 -1.39 17.07 5.01
C SER A 111 -1.44 16.27 3.71
N ASN A 112 -1.09 14.98 3.76
CA ASN A 112 -1.17 14.04 2.64
C ASN A 112 -2.41 13.15 2.70
N LEU A 113 -3.31 13.36 3.66
CA LEU A 113 -4.66 12.79 3.61
C LEU A 113 -5.50 13.60 2.63
N HIS A 114 -5.93 12.95 1.56
CA HIS A 114 -6.82 13.56 0.58
C HIS A 114 -8.24 13.71 1.17
N GLN A 115 -9.00 14.71 0.70
CA GLN A 115 -10.38 14.98 1.15
C GLN A 115 -11.35 13.82 0.90
N GLU A 116 -11.01 12.93 -0.05
CA GLU A 116 -11.74 11.69 -0.33
C GLU A 116 -11.48 10.57 0.69
N GLY A 117 -10.51 10.76 1.59
CA GLY A 117 -10.18 9.85 2.69
C GLY A 117 -9.01 8.90 2.43
N TRP A 118 -8.18 9.11 1.42
CA TRP A 118 -7.02 8.26 1.13
C TRP A 118 -5.70 8.98 1.32
N PHE A 119 -4.67 8.25 1.73
CA PHE A 119 -3.29 8.73 1.86
C PHE A 119 -2.55 8.56 0.53
N ASN A 120 -1.73 9.55 0.17
CA ASN A 120 -1.04 9.58 -1.11
C ASN A 120 -0.04 8.44 -1.30
N GLU A 121 -0.25 7.65 -2.37
CA GLU A 121 0.64 6.60 -2.83
C GLU A 121 0.82 6.73 -4.35
N TYR A 122 1.94 7.32 -4.78
CA TYR A 122 2.24 7.66 -6.18
C TYR A 122 1.16 8.52 -6.89
N GLY A 123 0.54 9.44 -6.15
CA GLY A 123 -0.49 10.33 -6.69
C GLY A 123 -1.89 9.73 -6.74
N GLY A 124 -2.08 8.53 -6.18
CA GLY A 124 -3.38 7.87 -6.09
C GLY A 124 -3.58 7.14 -4.76
N ALA A 125 -4.71 6.45 -4.65
CA ALA A 125 -5.05 5.64 -3.50
C ALA A 125 -4.61 4.19 -3.71
N ASP A 126 -3.94 3.61 -2.72
CA ASP A 126 -3.62 2.19 -2.69
C ASP A 126 -4.19 1.55 -1.41
N ILE A 127 -4.98 0.50 -1.55
CA ILE A 127 -5.75 -0.05 -0.43
C ILE A 127 -4.85 -0.76 0.59
N GLY A 128 -3.82 -1.47 0.11
CA GLY A 128 -2.83 -2.09 0.99
C GLY A 128 -2.07 -1.05 1.81
N TYR A 129 -1.44 -0.07 1.15
CA TYR A 129 -0.68 0.96 1.87
C TYR A 129 -1.54 1.92 2.71
N GLN A 130 -2.82 2.09 2.36
CA GLN A 130 -3.80 2.77 3.21
C GLN A 130 -3.92 2.07 4.57
N SER A 131 -3.89 0.73 4.62
CA SER A 131 -3.99 -0.03 5.88
C SER A 131 -2.79 0.20 6.80
N TYR A 132 -1.57 0.39 6.27
CA TYR A 132 -0.41 0.81 7.08
C TYR A 132 -0.60 2.20 7.69
N SER A 133 -1.03 3.17 6.88
CA SER A 133 -1.22 4.53 7.37
C SER A 133 -2.26 4.57 8.50
N ILE A 134 -3.33 3.78 8.37
CA ILE A 134 -4.31 3.57 9.44
C ILE A 134 -3.65 2.92 10.66
N TYR A 135 -2.90 1.83 10.48
CA TYR A 135 -2.19 1.15 11.57
C TYR A 135 -1.25 2.08 12.34
N PHE A 136 -0.38 2.83 11.67
CA PHE A 136 0.57 3.69 12.36
C PHE A 136 -0.10 4.85 13.11
N LEU A 137 -1.14 5.45 12.53
CA LEU A 137 -1.90 6.50 13.20
C LEU A 137 -2.74 5.94 14.37
N ALA A 138 -3.29 4.74 14.23
CA ALA A 138 -3.99 4.03 15.31
C ALA A 138 -3.04 3.68 16.46
N LYS A 139 -1.83 3.23 16.15
CA LYS A 139 -0.78 2.95 17.13
C LYS A 139 -0.36 4.24 17.85
N TYR A 140 -0.16 5.33 17.12
CA TYR A 140 0.11 6.64 17.71
C TYR A 140 -1.03 7.09 18.63
N PHE A 141 -2.29 6.98 18.20
CA PHE A 141 -3.45 7.31 19.03
C PHE A 141 -3.47 6.48 20.32
N THR A 142 -3.25 5.17 20.21
CA THR A 142 -3.23 4.24 21.36
C THR A 142 -2.13 4.61 22.36
N LEU A 143 -0.95 5.02 21.87
CA LEU A 143 0.17 5.41 22.72
C LEU A 143 -0.01 6.79 23.36
N SER A 144 -0.58 7.75 22.63
CA SER A 144 -0.58 9.17 23.01
C SER A 144 -1.88 9.68 23.58
N GLY A 145 -3.00 9.02 23.28
CA GLY A 145 -4.34 9.54 23.52
C GLY A 145 -4.71 10.77 22.68
N ASP A 146 -3.89 11.14 21.68
CA ASP A 146 -4.08 12.35 20.90
C ASP A 146 -5.31 12.25 19.99
N ARG A 147 -6.41 12.85 20.41
CA ARG A 147 -7.69 12.79 19.71
C ARG A 147 -7.68 13.54 18.37
N THR A 148 -6.66 14.34 18.06
CA THR A 148 -6.60 15.09 16.80
C THR A 148 -6.52 14.17 15.57
N VAL A 149 -6.03 12.94 15.74
CA VAL A 149 -5.96 11.96 14.64
C VAL A 149 -7.27 11.19 14.40
N LEU A 150 -8.28 11.32 15.28
CA LEU A 150 -9.53 10.57 15.14
C LEU A 150 -10.34 10.97 13.91
N SER A 151 -10.38 12.26 13.58
CA SER A 151 -11.08 12.72 12.36
C SER A 151 -10.38 12.22 11.09
N PRO A 152 -9.05 12.38 10.92
CA PRO A 152 -8.30 11.74 9.84
C PRO A 152 -8.50 10.22 9.76
N LEU A 153 -8.45 9.51 10.88
CA LEU A 153 -8.69 8.06 10.93
C LEU A 153 -10.11 7.69 10.50
N ASN A 154 -11.12 8.46 10.90
CA ASN A 154 -12.50 8.25 10.46
C ASN A 154 -12.66 8.44 8.94
N GLN A 155 -11.98 9.41 8.35
CA GLN A 155 -11.96 9.57 6.88
C GLN A 155 -11.26 8.39 6.21
N ALA A 156 -10.10 7.97 6.73
CA ALA A 156 -9.32 6.85 6.23
C ALA A 156 -10.07 5.52 6.25
N VAL A 157 -10.71 5.19 7.38
CA VAL A 157 -11.53 4.00 7.57
C VAL A 157 -12.82 4.11 6.75
N GLY A 158 -13.42 5.30 6.69
CA GLY A 158 -14.62 5.58 5.90
C GLY A 158 -14.42 5.46 4.39
N PHE A 159 -13.20 5.68 3.90
CA PHE A 159 -12.78 5.35 2.53
C PHE A 159 -12.54 3.84 2.39
N PHE A 160 -11.77 3.23 3.30
CA PHE A 160 -11.36 1.82 3.23
C PHE A 160 -12.54 0.83 3.15
N LYS A 161 -13.64 1.10 3.87
CA LYS A 161 -14.81 0.19 3.94
C LYS A 161 -15.41 -0.21 2.58
N TYR A 162 -15.23 0.60 1.53
CA TYR A 162 -15.76 0.30 0.20
C TYR A 162 -14.95 -0.76 -0.56
N PHE A 163 -13.81 -1.16 -0.02
CA PHE A 163 -12.88 -2.08 -0.67
C PHE A 163 -12.83 -3.45 0.01
N ILE A 164 -13.72 -3.70 0.98
CA ILE A 164 -14.01 -5.06 1.45
C ILE A 164 -15.05 -5.69 0.53
N HIS A 165 -14.59 -6.59 -0.34
CA HIS A 165 -15.45 -7.21 -1.35
C HIS A 165 -16.42 -8.23 -0.74
N PRO A 166 -17.47 -8.63 -1.49
CA PRO A 166 -18.43 -9.63 -1.02
C PRO A 166 -17.81 -10.99 -0.64
N ASP A 167 -16.71 -11.38 -1.29
CA ASP A 167 -15.97 -12.62 -1.04
C ASP A 167 -14.87 -12.48 0.03
N LEU A 168 -14.82 -11.32 0.70
CA LEU A 168 -13.83 -10.91 1.70
C LEU A 168 -12.43 -10.61 1.15
N SER A 169 -12.20 -10.69 -0.16
CA SER A 169 -10.98 -10.13 -0.75
C SER A 169 -10.96 -8.61 -0.60
N VAL A 170 -9.77 -8.02 -0.67
CA VAL A 170 -9.58 -6.58 -0.43
C VAL A 170 -8.47 -6.04 -1.33
N GLY A 171 -8.70 -4.89 -1.96
CA GLY A 171 -7.65 -4.22 -2.71
C GLY A 171 -7.30 -4.88 -4.04
N GLY A 172 -6.02 -4.74 -4.43
CA GLY A 172 -5.48 -5.29 -5.67
C GLY A 172 -5.49 -4.33 -6.85
N ILE A 173 -5.72 -4.87 -8.05
CA ILE A 173 -5.37 -4.25 -9.34
C ILE A 173 -5.92 -2.83 -9.59
N TYR A 174 -7.02 -2.45 -8.93
CA TYR A 174 -7.58 -1.10 -9.11
C TYR A 174 -6.83 -0.04 -8.26
N GLY A 175 -6.05 -0.43 -7.26
CA GLY A 175 -5.21 0.48 -6.46
C GLY A 175 -4.07 1.10 -7.26
N SER A 176 -3.45 2.17 -6.77
CA SER A 176 -2.34 2.80 -7.50
C SER A 176 -1.10 1.91 -7.61
N ARG A 177 -0.91 0.93 -6.69
CA ARG A 177 0.23 0.01 -6.68
C ARG A 177 -0.13 -1.47 -6.73
N ASP A 178 -1.39 -1.79 -6.95
CA ASP A 178 -1.90 -3.17 -7.02
C ASP A 178 -1.74 -3.97 -5.72
N THR A 179 -1.57 -3.32 -4.56
CA THR A 179 -1.24 -4.04 -3.34
C THR A 179 -2.40 -4.89 -2.84
N ASP A 180 -2.12 -6.18 -2.62
CA ASP A 180 -3.07 -7.18 -2.11
C ASP A 180 -2.91 -7.53 -0.63
N PHE A 181 -1.78 -7.18 0.00
CA PHE A 181 -1.61 -7.39 1.44
C PHE A 181 -2.28 -6.28 2.24
N ILE A 182 -2.86 -6.65 3.38
CA ILE A 182 -3.60 -5.75 4.26
C ILE A 182 -3.09 -5.94 5.70
N ILE A 183 -2.87 -4.83 6.40
CA ILE A 183 -2.51 -4.82 7.82
C ILE A 183 -3.80 -4.67 8.65
N PRO A 184 -4.29 -5.72 9.33
CA PRO A 184 -5.59 -5.69 10.01
C PRO A 184 -5.59 -4.89 11.32
N THR A 185 -4.42 -4.79 11.96
CA THR A 185 -4.28 -4.37 13.36
C THR A 185 -4.65 -2.92 13.62
N GLY A 186 -4.51 -2.04 12.63
CA GLY A 186 -5.03 -0.67 12.75
C GLY A 186 -6.52 -0.64 13.01
N PHE A 187 -7.29 -1.51 12.37
CA PHE A 187 -8.74 -1.60 12.58
C PHE A 187 -9.09 -2.22 13.93
N GLU A 188 -8.31 -3.22 14.38
CA GLU A 188 -8.42 -3.82 15.71
C GLU A 188 -8.22 -2.80 16.85
N MET A 189 -7.22 -1.92 16.70
CA MET A 189 -6.95 -0.85 17.65
C MET A 189 -8.08 0.19 17.71
N LEU A 190 -8.78 0.40 16.58
CA LEU A 190 -9.80 1.45 16.43
C LEU A 190 -11.23 0.97 16.63
N MET A 191 -11.44 -0.32 16.93
CA MET A 191 -12.75 -0.88 17.24
C MET A 191 -13.49 0.00 18.25
N GLU A 192 -14.79 0.22 18.01
CA GLU A 192 -15.69 1.02 18.83
C GLU A 192 -15.35 2.52 18.94
N THR A 193 -14.14 2.94 18.56
CA THR A 193 -13.69 4.33 18.59
C THR A 193 -13.93 5.03 17.25
N VAL A 194 -13.70 4.32 16.14
CA VAL A 194 -13.90 4.85 14.79
C VAL A 194 -15.02 4.08 14.08
N PRO A 195 -16.01 4.77 13.48
CA PRO A 195 -17.05 4.12 12.68
C PRO A 195 -16.49 3.17 11.62
N TYR A 196 -17.13 2.00 11.45
CA TYR A 196 -16.73 0.91 10.55
C TYR A 196 -15.46 0.14 10.92
N ALA A 197 -14.65 0.59 11.87
CA ALA A 197 -13.43 -0.13 12.25
C ALA A 197 -13.73 -1.54 12.80
N THR A 198 -14.78 -1.68 13.62
CA THR A 198 -15.25 -2.98 14.15
C THR A 198 -15.67 -3.93 13.01
N GLU A 199 -16.48 -3.45 12.08
CA GLU A 199 -16.97 -4.25 10.96
C GLU A 199 -15.82 -4.70 10.04
N ILE A 200 -14.88 -3.79 9.75
CA ILE A 200 -13.69 -4.09 8.94
C ILE A 200 -12.80 -5.09 9.67
N ALA A 201 -12.49 -4.89 10.95
CA ALA A 201 -11.66 -5.82 11.71
C ALA A 201 -12.24 -7.25 11.70
N ILE A 202 -13.55 -7.39 11.94
CA ILE A 202 -14.23 -8.69 11.90
C ILE A 202 -14.19 -9.32 10.50
N ALA A 203 -14.39 -8.53 9.44
CA ALA A 203 -14.29 -9.02 8.07
C ALA A 203 -12.86 -9.46 7.72
N LEU A 204 -11.84 -8.70 8.13
CA LEU A 204 -10.44 -9.05 7.90
C LEU A 204 -10.02 -10.30 8.68
N ARG A 205 -10.49 -10.50 9.92
CA ARG A 205 -10.28 -11.77 10.65
C ARG A 205 -10.78 -12.96 9.84
N LYS A 206 -12.02 -12.87 9.32
CA LYS A 206 -12.59 -13.91 8.46
C LYS A 206 -11.78 -14.07 7.18
N ALA A 207 -11.39 -12.97 6.55
CA ALA A 207 -10.57 -12.99 5.33
C ALA A 207 -9.23 -13.69 5.54
N VAL A 208 -8.54 -13.48 6.65
CA VAL A 208 -7.29 -14.19 6.99
C VAL A 208 -7.55 -15.69 7.16
N VAL A 209 -8.59 -16.07 7.92
CA VAL A 209 -8.92 -17.49 8.18
C VAL A 209 -9.34 -18.21 6.89
N GLU A 210 -10.11 -17.55 6.03
CA GLU A 210 -10.60 -18.09 4.75
C GLU A 210 -9.59 -17.90 3.60
N MET A 211 -8.39 -17.40 3.90
CA MET A 211 -7.31 -17.15 2.94
C MET A 211 -7.70 -16.25 1.75
N LYS A 212 -8.49 -15.20 2.03
CA LYS A 212 -9.03 -14.25 1.02
C LYS A 212 -8.19 -13.01 0.80
N ILE A 213 -7.22 -12.74 1.67
CA ILE A 213 -6.23 -11.68 1.53
C ILE A 213 -4.82 -12.27 1.64
N VAL A 214 -3.76 -11.50 1.41
CA VAL A 214 -2.41 -11.96 1.74
C VAL A 214 -2.22 -11.92 3.26
N GLY A 215 -1.69 -13.00 3.84
CA GLY A 215 -1.47 -13.12 5.28
C GLY A 215 -0.23 -13.95 5.62
N PRO A 216 0.03 -14.19 6.93
CA PRO A 216 1.25 -14.87 7.39
C PRO A 216 1.55 -16.23 6.73
N TYR A 217 0.53 -16.98 6.31
CA TYR A 217 0.69 -18.25 5.60
C TYR A 217 1.28 -18.12 4.18
N SER A 218 1.33 -16.90 3.63
CA SER A 218 1.80 -16.61 2.28
C SER A 218 3.05 -15.72 2.25
N PHE A 219 3.53 -15.28 3.42
CA PHE A 219 4.72 -14.46 3.51
C PHE A 219 5.98 -15.31 3.31
N ASP A 220 6.92 -14.80 2.53
CA ASP A 220 8.30 -15.31 2.54
C ASP A 220 9.01 -14.91 3.84
N ASP A 221 10.22 -15.41 4.05
CA ASP A 221 11.01 -15.15 5.28
C ASP A 221 11.16 -13.65 5.57
N ARG A 222 11.23 -12.84 4.52
CA ARG A 222 11.36 -11.39 4.64
C ARG A 222 10.06 -10.78 5.14
N PHE A 223 8.95 -10.96 4.43
CA PHE A 223 7.66 -10.41 4.83
C PHE A 223 7.20 -10.97 6.17
N LEU A 224 7.54 -12.22 6.50
CA LEU A 224 7.24 -12.80 7.79
C LEU A 224 8.01 -12.05 8.90
N SER A 225 9.30 -11.78 8.68
CA SER A 225 10.12 -11.03 9.65
C SER A 225 9.67 -9.57 9.80
N GLU A 226 9.23 -8.95 8.70
CA GLU A 226 8.82 -7.54 8.68
C GLU A 226 7.39 -7.34 9.18
N GLU A 227 6.45 -8.25 8.89
CA GLU A 227 5.01 -7.96 9.03
C GLU A 227 4.27 -8.85 10.01
N LEU A 228 4.80 -10.02 10.37
CA LEU A 228 4.10 -10.95 11.27
C LEU A 228 3.69 -10.26 12.58
N TYR A 229 4.56 -9.41 13.13
CA TYR A 229 4.28 -8.73 14.38
C TYR A 229 3.03 -7.84 14.30
N THR A 230 2.76 -7.26 13.13
CA THR A 230 1.56 -6.43 12.95
C THR A 230 0.33 -7.30 13.11
N PHE A 231 0.29 -8.51 12.55
CA PHE A 231 -0.83 -9.44 12.70
C PHE A 231 -1.02 -9.95 14.13
N LEU A 232 0.01 -9.93 14.98
CA LEU A 232 -0.05 -10.46 16.34
C LEU A 232 -0.42 -9.41 17.39
N GLU A 233 -0.18 -8.13 17.12
CA GLU A 233 -0.19 -7.10 18.18
C GLU A 233 -1.55 -6.92 18.87
N HIS A 234 -2.69 -7.09 18.16
CA HIS A 234 -4.03 -6.82 18.70
C HIS A 234 -5.09 -7.86 18.31
N LEU A 235 -4.75 -9.15 18.32
CA LEU A 235 -5.72 -10.20 17.99
C LEU A 235 -6.80 -10.39 19.08
N GLY A 236 -8.04 -10.60 18.63
CA GLY A 236 -9.00 -11.38 19.41
C GLY A 236 -9.86 -10.62 20.41
N LYS A 237 -10.04 -9.29 20.28
CA LYS A 237 -11.10 -8.61 21.06
C LYS A 237 -12.48 -9.12 20.60
N PRO A 238 -13.27 -9.78 21.48
CA PRO A 238 -14.64 -10.17 21.12
C PRO A 238 -15.46 -8.93 20.83
N SER A 239 -16.13 -8.90 19.69
CA SER A 239 -17.04 -7.82 19.34
C SER A 239 -18.00 -8.32 18.27
N THR A 240 -19.13 -7.64 18.17
CA THR A 240 -20.17 -7.92 17.19
C THR A 240 -20.29 -6.74 16.23
N PRO A 241 -20.38 -6.98 14.91
CA PRO A 241 -20.59 -5.90 13.96
C PRO A 241 -21.93 -5.22 14.28
N LYS A 242 -21.93 -3.89 14.30
CA LYS A 242 -23.12 -3.07 14.57
C LYS A 242 -23.74 -2.55 13.27
N LYS A 243 -23.00 -2.64 12.16
CA LYS A 243 -23.38 -2.16 10.84
C LYS A 243 -23.04 -3.20 9.77
N GLU A 244 -23.73 -3.11 8.64
CA GLU A 244 -23.35 -3.83 7.43
C GLU A 244 -22.23 -3.08 6.70
N LEU A 245 -21.28 -3.83 6.15
CA LEU A 245 -20.31 -3.25 5.22
C LEU A 245 -21.00 -2.85 3.90
N PRO A 246 -20.45 -1.90 3.12
CA PRO A 246 -21.04 -1.49 1.86
C PRO A 246 -21.37 -2.66 0.91
N SER A 247 -20.51 -3.67 0.84
CA SER A 247 -20.74 -4.88 0.02
C SER A 247 -21.93 -5.73 0.46
N GLN A 248 -22.40 -5.56 1.70
CA GLN A 248 -23.51 -6.31 2.31
C GLN A 248 -24.83 -5.53 2.34
N GLY A 249 -24.77 -4.19 2.33
CA GLY A 249 -25.94 -3.34 2.55
C GLY A 249 -26.79 -3.04 1.31
N LYS A 250 -27.45 -1.87 1.30
CA LYS A 250 -28.28 -1.41 0.18
C LYS A 250 -27.45 -0.97 -1.03
N GLY A 251 -28.09 -0.89 -2.20
CA GLY A 251 -27.46 -0.39 -3.42
C GLY A 251 -26.99 1.06 -3.29
N PHE A 252 -25.85 1.37 -3.88
CA PHE A 252 -25.24 2.71 -3.87
C PHE A 252 -24.32 2.91 -5.07
N VAL A 253 -23.98 4.17 -5.32
CA VAL A 253 -22.91 4.59 -6.23
C VAL A 253 -21.97 5.53 -5.48
N LYS A 254 -20.68 5.25 -5.53
CA LYS A 254 -19.63 6.11 -4.95
C LYS A 254 -18.52 6.28 -5.97
N TYR A 255 -18.23 7.53 -6.33
CA TYR A 255 -17.10 7.86 -7.19
C TYR A 255 -16.12 8.75 -6.42
N PHE A 256 -14.89 8.27 -6.27
CA PHE A 256 -13.74 9.01 -5.78
C PHE A 256 -13.00 9.55 -7.01
N LYS A 257 -13.43 10.73 -7.45
CA LYS A 257 -13.01 11.36 -8.70
C LYS A 257 -11.51 11.62 -8.74
N GLU A 258 -10.90 11.97 -7.61
CA GLU A 258 -9.48 12.36 -7.60
C GLU A 258 -8.56 11.15 -7.75
N CYS A 259 -8.83 10.02 -7.09
CA CYS A 259 -8.09 8.78 -7.33
C CYS A 259 -8.64 7.89 -8.46
N GLY A 260 -9.80 8.23 -9.02
CA GLY A 260 -10.43 7.51 -10.14
C GLY A 260 -11.21 6.25 -9.73
N LEU A 261 -11.35 5.96 -8.44
CA LEU A 261 -12.02 4.75 -7.95
C LEU A 261 -13.54 4.91 -7.96
N TYR A 262 -14.21 4.02 -8.67
CA TYR A 262 -15.65 3.93 -8.77
C TYR A 262 -16.13 2.63 -8.12
N VAL A 263 -17.09 2.77 -7.21
CA VAL A 263 -17.69 1.65 -6.49
C VAL A 263 -19.20 1.71 -6.66
N ARG A 264 -19.79 0.60 -7.11
CA ARG A 264 -21.24 0.49 -7.23
C ARG A 264 -21.72 -0.85 -6.70
N LYS A 265 -22.76 -0.80 -5.89
CA LYS A 265 -23.56 -1.95 -5.49
C LYS A 265 -24.95 -1.80 -6.06
N HIS A 266 -25.47 -2.84 -6.69
CA HIS A 266 -26.85 -2.86 -7.15
C HIS A 266 -27.35 -4.31 -7.12
N ASN A 267 -28.46 -4.54 -6.43
CA ASN A 267 -29.03 -5.88 -6.23
C ASN A 267 -27.96 -6.88 -5.76
N ASP A 268 -27.69 -7.90 -6.58
CA ASP A 268 -26.79 -9.01 -6.30
C ASP A 268 -25.34 -8.72 -6.68
N TRP A 269 -25.03 -7.64 -7.40
CA TRP A 269 -23.68 -7.36 -7.85
C TRP A 269 -23.00 -6.16 -7.18
N TYR A 270 -21.66 -6.23 -7.15
CA TYR A 270 -20.76 -5.24 -6.60
C TYR A 270 -19.59 -5.04 -7.56
N CYS A 271 -19.24 -3.80 -7.89
CA CYS A 271 -18.04 -3.53 -8.69
C CYS A 271 -17.14 -2.48 -8.06
N VAL A 272 -15.83 -2.66 -8.25
CA VAL A 272 -14.80 -1.66 -7.96
C VAL A 272 -13.96 -1.50 -9.21
N LEU A 273 -13.98 -0.32 -9.82
CA LEU A 273 -13.28 -0.01 -11.06
C LEU A 273 -12.40 1.23 -10.87
N ASN A 274 -11.29 1.32 -11.59
CA ASN A 274 -10.45 2.52 -11.64
C ASN A 274 -10.52 3.18 -13.02
N PHE A 275 -11.27 4.28 -13.09
CA PHE A 275 -11.50 5.05 -14.31
C PHE A 275 -10.29 5.86 -14.78
N LYS A 276 -9.34 6.16 -13.89
CA LYS A 276 -8.07 6.81 -14.23
C LYS A 276 -6.96 5.80 -14.54
N LYS A 277 -7.24 4.50 -14.41
CA LYS A 277 -6.30 3.40 -14.62
C LYS A 277 -6.82 2.42 -15.67
N GLY A 278 -7.29 2.95 -16.78
CA GLY A 278 -7.76 2.19 -17.92
C GLY A 278 -8.97 1.34 -17.65
N GLY A 279 -9.84 1.70 -16.69
CA GLY A 279 -11.11 1.02 -16.44
C GLY A 279 -10.97 -0.40 -15.90
N ILE A 280 -9.87 -0.70 -15.23
CA ILE A 280 -9.57 -2.01 -14.65
C ILE A 280 -10.23 -2.18 -13.29
N GLY A 281 -10.41 -3.42 -12.84
CA GLY A 281 -10.95 -3.71 -11.52
C GLY A 281 -11.76 -5.00 -11.48
N LYS A 282 -12.67 -5.07 -10.50
CA LYS A 282 -13.37 -6.30 -10.13
C LYS A 282 -14.89 -6.14 -10.14
N VAL A 283 -15.59 -7.20 -10.53
CA VAL A 283 -17.04 -7.33 -10.48
C VAL A 283 -17.40 -8.64 -9.81
N PHE A 284 -18.35 -8.58 -8.89
CA PHE A 284 -18.83 -9.70 -8.10
C PHE A 284 -20.34 -9.85 -8.29
N HIS A 285 -20.82 -11.08 -8.40
CA HIS A 285 -22.23 -11.44 -8.25
C HIS A 285 -22.36 -12.36 -7.03
N GLY A 286 -23.05 -11.89 -6.00
CA GLY A 286 -22.97 -12.48 -4.67
C GLY A 286 -21.52 -12.49 -4.19
N LYS A 287 -21.01 -13.68 -3.81
CA LYS A 287 -19.61 -13.89 -3.42
C LYS A 287 -18.70 -14.37 -4.56
N LYS A 288 -19.23 -14.53 -5.77
CA LYS A 288 -18.44 -15.01 -6.91
C LYS A 288 -17.83 -13.82 -7.64
N ILE A 289 -16.54 -13.89 -7.96
CA ILE A 289 -15.89 -12.98 -8.90
C ILE A 289 -16.39 -13.33 -10.30
N ASP A 290 -17.16 -12.43 -10.91
CA ASP A 290 -17.58 -12.55 -12.31
C ASP A 290 -16.52 -11.94 -13.23
N LEU A 291 -15.82 -10.91 -12.74
CA LEU A 291 -14.74 -10.28 -13.44
C LEU A 291 -13.59 -9.88 -12.51
N ASP A 292 -12.38 -10.29 -12.87
CA ASP A 292 -11.13 -9.67 -12.43
C ASP A 292 -10.38 -9.23 -13.69
N PHE A 293 -10.32 -7.93 -13.95
CA PHE A 293 -9.88 -7.41 -15.23
C PHE A 293 -8.76 -6.40 -15.06
N SER A 294 -7.57 -6.78 -15.53
CA SER A 294 -6.33 -6.00 -15.44
C SER A 294 -5.99 -5.28 -16.75
N GLY A 295 -6.91 -5.29 -17.72
CA GLY A 295 -6.73 -4.68 -19.03
C GLY A 295 -6.61 -5.68 -20.18
N TRP A 296 -6.48 -5.11 -21.38
CA TRP A 296 -6.04 -5.86 -22.55
C TRP A 296 -4.52 -5.75 -22.67
N ALA A 297 -3.88 -6.83 -23.12
CA ALA A 297 -2.46 -6.79 -23.44
C ALA A 297 -2.13 -7.63 -24.67
N PHE A 298 -1.04 -7.28 -25.35
CA PHE A 298 -0.41 -8.14 -26.35
C PHE A 298 1.11 -7.95 -26.31
N LYS A 299 1.84 -8.97 -26.79
CA LYS A 299 3.30 -8.93 -26.88
C LYS A 299 3.74 -8.66 -28.31
N ASP A 300 4.75 -7.82 -28.46
CA ASP A 300 5.47 -7.61 -29.71
C ASP A 300 6.98 -7.59 -29.46
N LYS A 301 7.66 -8.66 -29.88
CA LYS A 301 9.08 -8.92 -29.58
C LYS A 301 9.35 -8.83 -28.06
N GLU A 302 10.10 -7.82 -27.62
CA GLU A 302 10.45 -7.57 -26.22
C GLU A 302 9.49 -6.63 -25.48
N ASN A 303 8.53 -6.03 -26.19
CA ASN A 303 7.60 -5.07 -25.60
C ASN A 303 6.26 -5.75 -25.28
N VAL A 304 5.65 -5.37 -24.17
CA VAL A 304 4.25 -5.65 -23.87
C VAL A 304 3.46 -4.37 -23.98
N TYR A 305 2.42 -4.39 -24.79
CA TYR A 305 1.47 -3.29 -24.95
C TYR A 305 0.27 -3.61 -24.08
N SER A 306 -0.17 -2.68 -23.23
CA SER A 306 -1.35 -2.90 -22.39
C SER A 306 -2.19 -1.64 -22.18
N THR A 307 -3.51 -1.82 -22.02
CA THR A 307 -4.42 -0.73 -21.60
C THR A 307 -4.28 -0.36 -20.13
N TYR A 308 -3.54 -1.16 -19.34
CA TYR A 308 -3.20 -0.84 -17.95
C TYR A 308 -2.43 0.48 -17.93
N GLY A 309 -2.86 1.42 -17.08
CA GLY A 309 -2.19 2.72 -16.88
C GLY A 309 -3.11 3.92 -17.09
N PRO A 310 -2.56 5.14 -17.18
CA PRO A 310 -3.34 6.37 -17.14
C PRO A 310 -4.41 6.46 -18.24
N SER A 311 -5.62 6.85 -17.86
CA SER A 311 -6.75 7.07 -18.77
C SER A 311 -7.57 8.30 -18.37
N VAL A 312 -8.39 8.78 -19.31
CA VAL A 312 -9.40 9.82 -19.09
C VAL A 312 -10.77 9.16 -19.11
N ALA A 313 -11.67 9.58 -18.23
CA ALA A 313 -13.01 9.02 -18.15
C ALA A 313 -14.08 10.12 -18.13
N SER A 314 -15.15 9.85 -18.87
CA SER A 314 -16.37 10.66 -18.95
C SER A 314 -17.54 9.84 -18.43
N LEU A 315 -18.02 10.16 -17.24
CA LEU A 315 -19.13 9.45 -16.58
C LEU A 315 -20.46 10.14 -16.90
N SER A 316 -21.39 9.38 -17.47
CA SER A 316 -22.82 9.71 -17.56
C SER A 316 -23.60 8.94 -16.48
N LYS A 317 -24.94 9.05 -16.46
CA LYS A 317 -25.77 8.50 -15.38
C LYS A 317 -25.60 6.98 -15.19
N ASN A 318 -25.53 6.22 -16.29
CA ASN A 318 -25.43 4.75 -16.27
C ASN A 318 -24.32 4.21 -17.18
N GLU A 319 -23.48 5.08 -17.72
CA GLU A 319 -22.41 4.67 -18.62
C GLU A 319 -21.15 5.47 -18.31
N VAL A 320 -19.99 4.86 -18.46
CA VAL A 320 -18.71 5.56 -18.49
C VAL A 320 -17.96 5.23 -19.77
N THR A 321 -17.44 6.25 -20.41
CA THR A 321 -16.49 6.12 -21.52
C THR A 321 -15.09 6.41 -21.00
N ILE A 322 -14.17 5.49 -21.22
CA ILE A 322 -12.78 5.54 -20.77
C ILE A 322 -11.89 5.51 -22.01
N GLN A 323 -11.04 6.52 -22.14
CA GLN A 323 -10.15 6.67 -23.29
C GLN A 323 -8.70 6.70 -22.84
N GLY A 324 -7.84 6.05 -23.62
CA GLY A 324 -6.41 6.02 -23.36
C GLY A 324 -5.60 5.48 -24.53
N ASN A 325 -4.30 5.39 -24.32
CA ASN A 325 -3.36 4.74 -25.22
C ASN A 325 -2.93 3.41 -24.60
N PHE A 326 -2.60 2.43 -25.43
CA PHE A 326 -1.80 1.31 -24.96
C PHE A 326 -0.45 1.82 -24.48
N ASN A 327 -0.07 1.37 -23.30
CA ASN A 327 1.21 1.63 -22.67
C ASN A 327 2.20 0.52 -23.03
N ILE A 328 3.44 0.91 -23.30
CA ILE A 328 4.53 0.03 -23.69
C ILE A 328 5.38 -0.25 -22.46
N TYR A 329 5.37 -1.51 -22.05
CA TYR A 329 6.16 -2.04 -20.97
C TYR A 329 7.32 -2.86 -21.53
N ARG A 330 8.51 -2.64 -20.98
CA ARG A 330 9.71 -3.42 -21.29
C ARG A 330 10.14 -4.15 -20.03
N PHE A 331 10.13 -5.47 -20.07
CA PHE A 331 10.72 -6.28 -19.01
C PHE A 331 12.22 -6.32 -19.24
N ARG A 332 12.92 -5.30 -18.74
CA ARG A 332 14.37 -5.31 -18.68
C ARG A 332 14.79 -6.06 -17.43
N GLN A 333 15.20 -7.31 -17.58
CA GLN A 333 16.06 -7.93 -16.58
C GLN A 333 17.40 -7.20 -16.60
N LEU A 334 17.93 -6.89 -15.42
CA LEU A 334 19.31 -6.42 -15.34
C LEU A 334 20.21 -7.59 -15.77
N GLY A 335 21.01 -7.39 -16.82
CA GLY A 335 22.01 -8.37 -17.17
C GLY A 335 23.08 -8.49 -16.08
N LEU A 336 23.75 -9.63 -15.99
CA LEU A 336 24.79 -9.92 -14.99
C LEU A 336 25.78 -8.76 -14.80
N LEU A 337 26.32 -8.22 -15.89
CA LEU A 337 27.27 -7.11 -15.86
C LEU A 337 26.66 -5.83 -15.30
N THR A 338 25.41 -5.53 -15.65
CA THR A 338 24.69 -4.37 -15.11
C THR A 338 24.45 -4.52 -13.62
N SER A 339 24.05 -5.72 -13.16
CA SER A 339 23.88 -6.04 -11.74
C SER A 339 25.20 -5.90 -10.96
N ILE A 340 26.32 -6.40 -11.51
CA ILE A 340 27.65 -6.25 -10.91
C ILE A 340 28.04 -4.77 -10.81
N CYS A 341 27.89 -4.00 -11.89
CA CYS A 341 28.21 -2.57 -11.90
C CYS A 341 27.38 -1.81 -10.87
N ILE A 342 26.07 -2.07 -10.80
CA ILE A 342 25.19 -1.44 -9.79
C ILE A 342 25.68 -1.77 -8.38
N LYS A 343 25.97 -3.04 -8.08
CA LYS A 343 26.49 -3.46 -6.77
C LYS A 343 27.81 -2.77 -6.43
N ILE A 344 28.75 -2.67 -7.37
CA ILE A 344 30.01 -1.95 -7.20
C ILE A 344 29.77 -0.47 -6.90
N LEU A 345 28.93 0.20 -7.67
CA LEU A 345 28.60 1.61 -7.44
C LEU A 345 27.93 1.84 -6.08
N CYS A 346 27.05 0.92 -5.65
CA CYS A 346 26.48 0.91 -4.31
C CYS A 346 27.55 0.82 -3.22
N LEU A 347 28.59 -0.03 -3.40
CA LEU A 347 29.73 -0.11 -2.46
C LEU A 347 30.54 1.19 -2.38
N PHE A 348 30.59 1.98 -3.44
CA PHE A 348 31.18 3.33 -3.45
C PHE A 348 30.26 4.42 -2.87
N GLY A 349 29.12 4.05 -2.27
CA GLY A 349 28.21 4.96 -1.60
C GLY A 349 27.20 5.67 -2.51
N LEU A 350 27.04 5.20 -3.75
CA LEU A 350 26.08 5.76 -4.72
C LEU A 350 24.69 5.11 -4.67
N GLY A 351 24.42 4.24 -3.69
CA GLY A 351 23.19 3.46 -3.60
C GLY A 351 21.92 4.32 -3.57
N ALA A 352 21.90 5.38 -2.76
CA ALA A 352 20.76 6.28 -2.67
C ALA A 352 20.45 7.00 -4.01
N GLN A 353 21.49 7.47 -4.72
CA GLN A 353 21.35 8.12 -6.02
C GLN A 353 20.85 7.14 -7.07
N LEU A 354 21.38 5.91 -7.08
CA LEU A 354 20.96 4.84 -7.97
C LEU A 354 19.50 4.44 -7.72
N LYS A 355 19.09 4.26 -6.45
CA LYS A 355 17.68 3.99 -6.10
C LYS A 355 16.77 5.08 -6.67
N LYS A 356 17.12 6.35 -6.48
CA LYS A 356 16.33 7.48 -6.99
C LYS A 356 16.25 7.48 -8.53
N ALA A 357 17.37 7.23 -9.21
CA ALA A 357 17.42 7.15 -10.66
C ALA A 357 16.61 5.97 -11.22
N MET A 358 16.74 4.78 -10.60
CA MET A 358 15.98 3.58 -10.97
C MET A 358 14.48 3.77 -10.73
N ARG A 359 14.08 4.30 -9.56
CA ARG A 359 12.69 4.64 -9.25
C ARG A 359 12.09 5.58 -10.31
N TYR A 360 12.86 6.58 -10.75
CA TYR A 360 12.42 7.50 -11.81
C TYR A 360 12.30 6.80 -13.17
N SER A 361 13.31 6.04 -13.57
CA SER A 361 13.34 5.39 -14.89
C SER A 361 12.35 4.24 -15.05
N LEU A 362 12.10 3.46 -13.99
CA LEU A 362 11.31 2.23 -14.06
C LEU A 362 9.84 2.45 -13.72
N ILE A 363 9.54 3.37 -12.80
CA ILE A 363 8.18 3.57 -12.29
C ILE A 363 7.49 4.77 -12.94
N LYS A 364 8.22 5.86 -13.23
CA LYS A 364 7.59 7.12 -13.71
C LYS A 364 7.50 7.27 -15.23
N GLN A 365 8.22 6.48 -16.02
CA GLN A 365 8.25 6.60 -17.48
C GLN A 365 7.52 5.46 -18.19
N VAL A 366 6.20 5.45 -18.08
CA VAL A 366 5.39 4.58 -18.94
C VAL A 366 5.33 5.19 -20.33
N LYS A 367 6.00 4.56 -21.30
CA LYS A 367 5.98 5.00 -22.71
C LYS A 367 4.60 4.70 -23.30
N ARG A 368 3.93 5.70 -23.88
CA ARG A 368 2.66 5.50 -24.59
C ARG A 368 2.93 5.07 -26.04
N SER A 369 2.08 4.19 -26.56
CA SER A 369 2.02 3.86 -27.99
C SER A 369 0.99 4.72 -28.71
N ASP A 370 1.01 4.69 -30.05
CA ASP A 370 0.00 5.37 -30.88
C ASP A 370 -1.32 4.59 -31.00
N ILE A 371 -1.39 3.38 -30.43
CA ILE A 371 -2.61 2.58 -30.40
C ILE A 371 -3.51 3.14 -29.31
N LYS A 372 -4.66 3.68 -29.70
CA LYS A 372 -5.67 4.21 -28.80
C LYS A 372 -6.73 3.15 -28.52
N TYR A 373 -7.33 3.22 -27.34
CA TYR A 373 -8.52 2.46 -27.01
C TYR A 373 -9.61 3.37 -26.45
N GLU A 374 -10.84 2.99 -26.72
CA GLU A 374 -12.03 3.51 -26.05
C GLU A 374 -12.77 2.33 -25.42
N ARG A 375 -13.04 2.41 -24.13
CA ARG A 375 -13.87 1.47 -23.40
C ARG A 375 -15.15 2.14 -22.96
N MET A 376 -16.27 1.55 -23.33
CA MET A 376 -17.59 1.90 -22.84
C MET A 376 -18.03 0.85 -21.82
N ILE A 377 -18.40 1.30 -20.61
CA ILE A 377 -18.93 0.44 -19.55
C ILE A 377 -20.35 0.90 -19.25
N GLU A 378 -21.33 0.05 -19.57
CA GLU A 378 -22.75 0.28 -19.32
C GLU A 378 -23.17 -0.46 -18.04
N PHE A 379 -23.65 0.26 -17.03
CA PHE A 379 -24.08 -0.31 -15.75
C PHE A 379 -25.57 -0.69 -15.79
N ARG A 380 -25.85 -1.95 -16.11
CA ARG A 380 -27.21 -2.51 -16.20
C ARG A 380 -27.68 -3.11 -14.88
N GLU A 381 -28.96 -3.48 -14.80
CA GLU A 381 -29.52 -4.18 -13.64
C GLU A 381 -28.80 -5.51 -13.37
N THR A 382 -28.43 -6.24 -14.43
CA THR A 382 -27.75 -7.54 -14.36
C THR A 382 -26.23 -7.45 -14.11
N GLY A 383 -25.66 -6.24 -14.13
CA GLY A 383 -24.22 -6.03 -13.99
C GLY A 383 -23.62 -5.09 -15.05
N PRO A 384 -22.36 -4.69 -14.90
CA PRO A 384 -21.65 -3.89 -15.88
C PRO A 384 -21.33 -4.69 -17.15
N VAL A 385 -21.61 -4.11 -18.32
CA VAL A 385 -21.23 -4.64 -19.63
C VAL A 385 -20.16 -3.77 -20.23
N MET A 386 -19.03 -4.37 -20.63
CA MET A 386 -17.90 -3.66 -21.22
C MET A 386 -17.75 -3.92 -22.70
N ARG A 387 -17.51 -2.84 -23.46
CA ARG A 387 -17.21 -2.86 -24.88
C ARG A 387 -15.97 -2.04 -25.14
N ASP A 388 -15.00 -2.62 -25.84
CA ASP A 388 -13.76 -1.95 -26.21
C ASP A 388 -13.71 -1.72 -27.73
N GLN A 389 -13.19 -0.57 -28.13
CA GLN A 389 -12.81 -0.25 -29.51
C GLN A 389 -11.34 0.15 -29.53
N PHE A 390 -10.63 -0.27 -30.58
CA PHE A 390 -9.21 -0.01 -30.75
C PHE A 390 -8.98 0.76 -32.06
N SER A 391 -8.03 1.70 -32.07
CA SER A 391 -7.74 2.50 -33.27
C SER A 391 -7.01 1.73 -34.38
N GLN A 392 -6.59 0.49 -34.10
CA GLN A 392 -5.92 -0.41 -35.03
C GLN A 392 -6.49 -1.81 -34.86
N ASP A 393 -6.51 -2.61 -35.93
CA ASP A 393 -6.95 -4.01 -35.84
C ASP A 393 -5.86 -4.87 -35.19
N ILE A 394 -5.97 -5.00 -33.88
CA ILE A 394 -5.10 -5.84 -33.04
C ILE A 394 -5.87 -6.98 -32.38
N SER A 395 -7.13 -7.17 -32.73
CA SER A 395 -8.09 -8.03 -32.04
C SER A 395 -7.57 -9.47 -31.92
N ALA A 396 -6.96 -9.99 -32.99
CA ALA A 396 -6.39 -11.34 -33.03
C ALA A 396 -5.15 -11.54 -32.14
N ARG A 397 -4.55 -10.46 -31.62
CA ARG A 397 -3.33 -10.49 -30.78
C ARG A 397 -3.63 -10.26 -29.30
N LEU A 398 -4.85 -9.83 -28.97
CA LEU A 398 -5.20 -9.40 -27.63
C LEU A 398 -5.41 -10.59 -26.70
N MET A 399 -4.89 -10.44 -25.50
CA MET A 399 -5.15 -11.32 -24.37
C MET A 399 -5.77 -10.49 -23.25
N LYS A 400 -6.85 -11.03 -22.67
CA LYS A 400 -7.40 -10.51 -21.42
C LYS A 400 -6.43 -10.88 -20.30
N THR A 401 -6.06 -9.92 -19.47
CA THR A 401 -5.15 -10.19 -18.35
C THR A 401 -5.94 -10.23 -17.04
N THR A 402 -5.73 -11.30 -16.27
CA THR A 402 -6.25 -11.41 -14.90
C THR A 402 -5.23 -10.96 -13.86
N ASP A 403 -3.92 -11.12 -14.14
CA ASP A 403 -2.85 -10.87 -13.15
C ASP A 403 -1.67 -10.04 -13.72
N PHE A 404 -1.93 -9.24 -14.75
CA PHE A 404 -0.90 -8.40 -15.35
C PHE A 404 -0.72 -7.10 -14.56
N SER A 405 0.34 -7.04 -13.76
CA SER A 405 0.85 -5.79 -13.20
C SER A 405 2.23 -5.44 -13.80
N PRO A 406 2.33 -4.34 -14.55
CA PRO A 406 3.63 -3.81 -14.98
C PRO A 406 4.47 -3.28 -13.81
N ILE A 407 3.85 -3.00 -12.65
CA ILE A 407 4.54 -2.53 -11.44
C ILE A 407 5.32 -3.69 -10.80
N TYR A 408 4.72 -4.88 -10.70
CA TYR A 408 5.40 -6.06 -10.18
C TYR A 408 6.43 -6.61 -11.17
N SER A 409 6.20 -6.56 -12.46
CA SER A 409 7.16 -7.08 -13.44
C SER A 409 8.37 -6.17 -13.70
N THR A 410 8.34 -4.90 -13.26
CA THR A 410 9.54 -4.03 -13.22
C THR A 410 10.27 -4.08 -11.87
N SER A 411 9.60 -4.48 -10.78
CA SER A 411 10.19 -4.55 -9.43
C SER A 411 10.61 -5.96 -9.01
N VAL A 412 9.80 -6.99 -9.26
CA VAL A 412 10.07 -8.38 -8.85
C VAL A 412 11.31 -8.96 -9.53
N HIS A 413 11.67 -8.48 -10.73
CA HIS A 413 12.86 -8.93 -11.45
C HIS A 413 14.14 -8.14 -11.13
N LEU A 414 14.06 -7.11 -10.30
CA LEU A 414 15.26 -6.48 -9.70
C LEU A 414 15.74 -7.23 -8.46
N TYR A 415 14.89 -8.05 -7.85
CA TYR A 415 15.07 -8.54 -6.49
C TYR A 415 14.88 -10.05 -6.31
N LYS A 416 14.68 -10.80 -7.40
CA LYS A 416 14.83 -12.26 -7.42
C LYS A 416 16.12 -12.64 -8.16
N GLU A 417 17.22 -12.61 -7.43
CA GLU A 417 18.42 -13.43 -7.64
C GLU A 417 18.79 -14.08 -6.31
#